data_AF-A0A0F9CW39-F1
#
_entry.id   AF-A0A0F9CW39-F1
#
_cell.length_a   1.000
_cell.length_b   1.000
_cell.length_c   1.000
_cell.angle_alpha   90.00
_cell.angle_beta   90.00
_cell.angle_gamma   90.00
#
_symmetry.space_group_name_H-M   'P 1'
#
loop_
_entity.id
_entity.type
_entity.pdbx_description
1 polymer ?
#
loop_
_entity_poly.entity_id
_entity_poly.type
_entity_poly.pdbx_seq_one_letter_code
_entity_poly.pdbx_strand_id
1 'polypeptide(L)'
;MADRYEYYNTGDGSGAVMYAQYWAAQTFTPSAAHIITSVKLKLYRFGSPGTLTISIRATSEGKPTGNDLATGTTNGNNLPVSSPYEWREIALGNGCELSSGIEYAIVVRALNGSGFENAKWRLDNSSPTYASGTYTYSNNSGSSWSVTAGSDFLFEDWGTGFPISNTINYKWHVKALVNDTPQLIWNVRKLVDKAIQFKWD
;
A
#
# COMPACT_ATOMS: atom_id res chain seq x y z
N MET A 1 -3.24 9.28 12.11
CA MET A 1 -4.44 8.96 11.30
C MET A 1 -3.93 8.32 10.03
N ALA A 2 -4.63 7.34 9.47
CA ALA A 2 -4.19 6.71 8.21
C ALA A 2 -4.57 7.61 7.02
N ASP A 3 -3.63 7.78 6.10
CA ASP A 3 -3.78 8.54 4.86
C ASP A 3 -3.77 7.57 3.67
N ARG A 4 -4.39 7.96 2.56
CA ARG A 4 -4.37 7.20 1.30
C ARG A 4 -3.19 7.68 0.44
N TYR A 5 -2.36 6.75 -0.02
CA TYR A 5 -1.16 7.05 -0.80
C TYR A 5 -1.36 6.72 -2.28
N GLU A 6 -1.36 5.43 -2.63
CA GLU A 6 -1.63 4.99 -4.01
C GLU A 6 -3.07 4.52 -4.19
N TYR A 7 -3.66 4.77 -5.36
CA TYR A 7 -5.00 4.28 -5.66
C TYR A 7 -5.30 4.23 -7.15
N TYR A 8 -6.16 3.27 -7.51
CA TYR A 8 -6.91 3.26 -8.75
C TYR A 8 -8.34 2.82 -8.45
N ASN A 9 -9.32 3.72 -8.50
CA ASN A 9 -10.68 3.46 -8.04
C ASN A 9 -11.77 3.81 -9.07
N THR A 10 -11.36 3.99 -10.32
CA THR A 10 -12.21 4.23 -11.49
C THR A 10 -12.04 3.10 -12.51
N GLY A 11 -12.80 3.12 -13.62
CA GLY A 11 -12.58 2.18 -14.73
C GLY A 11 -13.04 0.74 -14.48
N ASP A 12 -13.91 0.49 -13.49
CA ASP A 12 -14.39 -0.87 -13.17
C ASP A 12 -14.98 -1.59 -14.41
N GLY A 13 -14.31 -2.64 -14.88
CA GLY A 13 -14.68 -3.38 -16.10
C GLY A 13 -14.96 -4.86 -15.84
N SER A 14 -13.91 -5.65 -15.60
CA SER A 14 -13.99 -7.11 -15.42
C SER A 14 -13.42 -7.53 -14.06
N GLY A 15 -13.18 -8.83 -13.86
CA GLY A 15 -12.57 -9.33 -12.63
C GLY A 15 -11.63 -10.51 -12.88
N ALA A 16 -10.43 -10.46 -12.32
CA ALA A 16 -9.51 -11.59 -12.32
C ALA A 16 -9.91 -12.57 -11.22
N VAL A 17 -9.62 -13.85 -11.43
CA VAL A 17 -10.04 -14.93 -10.53
C VAL A 17 -8.87 -15.39 -9.68
N MET A 18 -9.10 -15.59 -8.38
CA MET A 18 -8.13 -16.14 -7.44
C MET A 18 -8.71 -17.39 -6.75
N TYR A 19 -7.97 -18.49 -6.84
CA TYR A 19 -8.24 -19.76 -6.16
C TYR A 19 -7.02 -20.68 -6.21
N ALA A 20 -6.80 -21.50 -5.19
CA ALA A 20 -5.71 -22.48 -5.12
C ALA A 20 -4.35 -21.87 -5.55
N GLN A 21 -3.83 -22.33 -6.69
CA GLN A 21 -2.56 -21.90 -7.28
C GLN A 21 -2.64 -20.63 -8.13
N TYR A 22 -3.85 -20.14 -8.43
CA TYR A 22 -4.09 -18.92 -9.20
C TYR A 22 -4.13 -17.71 -8.28
N TRP A 23 -3.05 -16.93 -8.32
CA TRP A 23 -2.89 -15.72 -7.52
C TRP A 23 -2.90 -14.50 -8.44
N ALA A 24 -3.45 -13.41 -7.95
CA ALA A 24 -3.47 -12.12 -8.65
C ALA A 24 -2.69 -11.10 -7.86
N ALA A 25 -2.03 -10.17 -8.56
CA ALA A 25 -1.34 -9.07 -7.92
C ALA A 25 -1.44 -7.77 -8.73
N GLN A 26 -1.47 -6.65 -8.01
CA GLN A 26 -1.29 -5.32 -8.58
C GLN A 26 0.08 -4.83 -8.16
N THR A 27 0.97 -4.50 -9.09
CA THR A 27 2.16 -3.71 -8.74
C THR A 27 1.79 -2.25 -8.57
N PHE A 28 2.54 -1.55 -7.72
CA PHE A 28 2.37 -0.14 -7.45
C PHE A 28 3.69 0.45 -6.97
N THR A 29 3.91 1.73 -7.26
CA THR A 29 5.13 2.45 -6.87
C THR A 29 4.74 3.66 -6.03
N PRO A 30 4.89 3.62 -4.70
CA PRO A 30 4.54 4.72 -3.82
C PRO A 30 5.25 6.03 -4.21
N SER A 31 4.49 7.11 -4.35
CA SER A 31 5.07 8.44 -4.59
C SER A 31 5.71 9.02 -3.33
N ALA A 32 5.26 8.60 -2.14
CA ALA A 32 5.79 9.01 -0.84
C ALA A 32 6.06 7.80 0.05
N ALA A 33 7.16 7.87 0.81
CA ALA A 33 7.54 6.80 1.72
C ALA A 33 6.62 6.81 2.95
N HIS A 34 6.12 5.64 3.35
CA HIS A 34 5.16 5.49 4.45
C HIS A 34 5.15 4.05 4.98
N ILE A 35 4.44 3.81 6.09
CA ILE A 35 4.14 2.47 6.58
C ILE A 35 2.75 2.10 6.08
N ILE A 36 2.65 1.11 5.19
CA ILE A 36 1.35 0.62 4.72
C ILE A 36 0.68 -0.23 5.81
N THR A 37 -0.56 0.09 6.17
CA THR A 37 -1.27 -0.56 7.28
C THR A 37 -2.51 -1.33 6.83
N SER A 38 -3.13 -0.90 5.73
CA SER A 38 -4.27 -1.59 5.13
C SER A 38 -4.30 -1.35 3.63
N VAL A 39 -5.06 -2.19 2.93
CA VAL A 39 -5.44 -1.94 1.54
C VAL A 39 -6.96 -2.04 1.40
N LYS A 40 -7.52 -1.28 0.47
CA LYS A 40 -8.91 -1.45 0.02
C LYS A 40 -8.93 -2.03 -1.37
N LEU A 41 -9.65 -3.14 -1.54
CA LEU A 41 -9.74 -3.86 -2.80
C LEU A 41 -11.20 -4.00 -3.19
N LYS A 42 -11.52 -3.82 -4.48
CA LYS A 42 -12.88 -4.03 -4.97
C LYS A 42 -13.08 -5.50 -5.34
N LEU A 43 -13.80 -6.24 -4.50
CA LEU A 43 -13.85 -7.70 -4.53
C LEU A 43 -15.29 -8.24 -4.65
N TYR A 44 -15.41 -9.45 -5.21
CA TYR A 44 -16.62 -10.26 -5.21
C TYR A 44 -16.25 -11.75 -5.25
N ARG A 45 -17.24 -12.65 -5.22
CA ARG A 45 -16.99 -14.11 -5.21
C ARG A 45 -17.92 -14.90 -6.12
N PHE A 46 -17.53 -16.14 -6.37
CA PHE A 46 -18.38 -17.22 -6.84
C PHE A 46 -18.19 -18.43 -5.89
N GLY A 47 -19.28 -19.09 -5.47
CA GLY A 47 -19.20 -20.14 -4.45
C GLY A 47 -18.62 -19.63 -3.11
N SER A 48 -17.87 -20.48 -2.41
CA SER A 48 -17.32 -20.19 -1.07
C SER A 48 -15.79 -20.28 -1.08
N PRO A 49 -15.07 -19.20 -1.46
CA PRO A 49 -13.61 -19.23 -1.61
C PRO A 49 -12.80 -19.43 -0.32
N GLY A 50 -13.46 -19.37 0.84
CA GLY A 50 -12.81 -19.43 2.14
C GLY A 50 -12.07 -18.14 2.49
N THR A 51 -11.00 -18.26 3.26
CA THR A 51 -10.17 -17.12 3.68
C THR A 51 -9.33 -16.62 2.52
N LEU A 52 -9.38 -15.31 2.28
CA LEU A 52 -8.43 -14.63 1.42
C LEU A 52 -7.25 -14.16 2.26
N THR A 53 -6.05 -14.33 1.73
CA THR A 53 -4.85 -13.70 2.26
C THR A 53 -4.37 -12.65 1.28
N ILE A 54 -4.09 -11.47 1.82
CA ILE A 54 -3.56 -10.32 1.10
C ILE A 54 -2.15 -10.09 1.65
N SER A 55 -1.17 -9.90 0.79
CA SER A 55 0.19 -9.57 1.23
C SER A 55 0.81 -8.47 0.39
N ILE A 56 1.80 -7.81 0.98
CA ILE A 56 2.70 -6.90 0.28
C ILE A 56 3.99 -7.65 0.00
N ARG A 57 4.51 -7.56 -1.22
CA ARG A 57 5.80 -8.14 -1.63
C ARG A 57 6.66 -7.13 -2.36
N ALA A 58 7.98 -7.33 -2.29
CA ALA A 58 8.90 -6.64 -3.18
C ALA A 58 8.67 -7.09 -4.63
N THR A 59 9.12 -6.31 -5.60
CA THR A 59 9.12 -6.71 -7.02
C THR A 59 10.52 -6.74 -7.63
N SER A 60 10.62 -7.45 -8.74
CA SER A 60 11.74 -7.41 -9.67
C SER A 60 11.17 -7.53 -11.08
N GLU A 61 11.56 -6.63 -11.99
CA GLU A 61 11.05 -6.61 -13.37
C GLU A 61 9.51 -6.59 -13.47
N GLY A 62 8.85 -5.78 -12.63
CA GLY A 62 7.39 -5.67 -12.64
C GLY A 62 6.67 -6.86 -12.01
N LYS A 63 7.36 -7.78 -11.33
CA LYS A 63 6.79 -9.04 -10.82
C LYS A 63 7.05 -9.22 -9.33
N PRO A 64 6.09 -9.74 -8.55
CA PRO A 64 6.31 -10.08 -7.15
C PRO A 64 7.49 -11.05 -6.96
N THR A 65 8.28 -10.83 -5.92
CA THR A 65 9.42 -11.68 -5.53
C THR A 65 9.54 -11.78 -4.01
N GLY A 66 10.27 -12.78 -3.55
CA GLY A 66 10.56 -12.98 -2.13
C GLY A 66 9.34 -13.33 -1.25
N ASN A 67 9.53 -13.14 0.04
CA ASN A 67 8.54 -13.41 1.08
C ASN A 67 7.53 -12.27 1.23
N ASP A 68 6.42 -12.55 1.93
CA ASP A 68 5.45 -11.54 2.34
C ASP A 68 6.11 -10.54 3.32
N LEU A 69 6.11 -9.25 2.99
CA LEU A 69 6.62 -8.15 3.83
C LEU A 69 5.59 -7.77 4.91
N ALA A 70 4.31 -7.79 4.54
CA ALA A 70 3.17 -7.62 5.42
C ALA A 70 2.03 -8.51 4.94
N THR A 71 1.13 -8.90 5.84
CA THR A 71 0.04 -9.84 5.53
C THR A 71 -1.23 -9.51 6.29
N GLY A 72 -2.37 -9.73 5.65
CA GLY A 72 -3.70 -9.57 6.19
C GLY A 72 -4.63 -10.66 5.68
N THR A 73 -5.72 -10.92 6.39
CA THR A 73 -6.73 -11.89 5.96
C THR A 73 -8.13 -11.32 6.04
N THR A 74 -9.03 -11.87 5.22
CA THR A 74 -10.46 -11.58 5.31
C THR A 74 -11.28 -12.80 4.90
N ASN A 75 -12.52 -12.89 5.39
CA ASN A 75 -13.41 -13.99 5.04
C ASN A 75 -14.03 -13.75 3.65
N GLY A 76 -13.52 -14.46 2.65
CA GLY A 76 -14.01 -14.38 1.29
C GLY A 76 -15.44 -14.90 1.13
N ASN A 77 -15.95 -15.76 2.03
CA ASN A 77 -17.33 -16.27 1.94
C ASN A 77 -18.39 -15.17 2.17
N ASN A 78 -17.99 -14.04 2.76
CA ASN A 78 -18.88 -12.90 3.03
C ASN A 78 -18.84 -11.84 1.91
N LEU A 79 -18.08 -12.06 0.85
CA LEU A 79 -18.07 -11.20 -0.34
C LEU A 79 -19.44 -11.22 -1.05
N PRO A 80 -19.82 -10.15 -1.76
CA PRO A 80 -21.00 -10.17 -2.62
C PRO A 80 -20.79 -11.12 -3.80
N VAL A 81 -21.89 -11.69 -4.30
CA VAL A 81 -21.91 -12.57 -5.48
C VAL A 81 -22.23 -11.82 -6.78
N SER A 82 -22.67 -10.56 -6.68
CA SER A 82 -23.09 -9.72 -7.79
C SER A 82 -22.86 -8.24 -7.49
N SER A 83 -23.10 -7.39 -8.50
CA SER A 83 -23.10 -5.93 -8.32
C SER A 83 -24.18 -5.49 -7.30
N PRO A 84 -23.93 -4.47 -6.45
CA PRO A 84 -22.68 -3.71 -6.33
C PRO A 84 -21.59 -4.53 -5.62
N TYR A 85 -20.45 -4.72 -6.30
CA TYR A 85 -19.26 -5.33 -5.70
C TYR A 85 -18.75 -4.47 -4.53
N GLU A 86 -17.90 -5.04 -3.69
CA GLU A 86 -17.56 -4.39 -2.41
C GLU A 86 -16.13 -3.86 -2.40
N TRP A 87 -15.96 -2.61 -1.99
CA TRP A 87 -14.68 -2.08 -1.53
C TRP A 87 -14.41 -2.57 -0.11
N ARG A 88 -13.58 -3.59 0.02
CA ARG A 88 -13.24 -4.19 1.31
C ARG A 88 -11.89 -3.72 1.77
N GLU A 89 -11.84 -3.20 2.99
CA GLU A 89 -10.59 -2.89 3.68
C GLU A 89 -10.04 -4.12 4.38
N ILE A 90 -8.74 -4.38 4.20
CA ILE A 90 -8.02 -5.49 4.83
C ILE A 90 -6.81 -4.91 5.56
N ALA A 91 -6.79 -5.07 6.89
CA ALA A 91 -5.64 -4.71 7.71
C ALA A 91 -4.47 -5.68 7.48
N LEU A 92 -3.25 -5.15 7.40
CA LEU A 92 -2.02 -5.89 7.12
C LEU A 92 -1.19 -6.16 8.38
N GLY A 93 -1.87 -6.37 9.51
CA GLY A 93 -1.24 -6.54 10.82
C GLY A 93 -0.49 -5.26 11.25
N ASN A 94 0.81 -5.38 11.49
CA ASN A 94 1.67 -4.24 11.82
C ASN A 94 2.08 -3.41 10.59
N GLY A 95 1.76 -3.87 9.38
CA GLY A 95 2.19 -3.22 8.15
C GLY A 95 3.66 -3.47 7.80
N CYS A 96 4.16 -2.76 6.78
CA CYS A 96 5.58 -2.71 6.44
C CYS A 96 5.96 -1.32 5.90
N GLU A 97 7.24 -0.99 5.98
CA GLU A 97 7.77 0.26 5.42
C GLU A 97 7.86 0.15 3.89
N LEU A 98 7.27 1.13 3.19
CA LEU A 98 7.38 1.30 1.76
C LEU A 98 8.22 2.54 1.46
N SER A 99 9.20 2.38 0.57
CA SER A 99 10.05 3.47 0.11
C SER A 99 9.43 4.17 -1.11
N SER A 100 9.55 5.49 -1.17
CA SER A 100 9.16 6.28 -2.34
C SER A 100 9.96 5.84 -3.57
N GLY A 101 9.29 5.66 -4.70
CA GLY A 101 9.91 5.30 -5.99
C GLY A 101 10.36 3.83 -6.11
N ILE A 102 10.10 2.99 -5.10
CA ILE A 102 10.36 1.55 -5.16
C ILE A 102 9.05 0.82 -5.46
N GLU A 103 9.06 -0.08 -6.43
CA GLU A 103 7.89 -0.85 -6.80
C GLU A 103 7.65 -2.02 -5.81
N TYR A 104 6.40 -2.20 -5.44
CA TYR A 104 5.90 -3.29 -4.60
C TYR A 104 4.67 -3.91 -5.25
N ALA A 105 4.20 -5.05 -4.71
CA ALA A 105 3.00 -5.71 -5.19
C ALA A 105 2.02 -6.04 -4.05
N ILE A 106 0.74 -5.74 -4.26
CA ILE A 106 -0.37 -6.29 -3.48
C ILE A 106 -0.72 -7.64 -4.09
N VAL A 107 -0.50 -8.73 -3.35
CA VAL A 107 -0.80 -10.10 -3.78
C VAL A 107 -2.05 -10.61 -3.08
N VAL A 108 -2.97 -11.22 -3.82
CA VAL A 108 -4.19 -11.84 -3.28
C VAL A 108 -4.23 -13.34 -3.61
N ARG A 109 -4.44 -14.15 -2.57
CA ARG A 109 -4.53 -15.62 -2.66
C ARG A 109 -5.76 -16.17 -1.92
N ALA A 110 -6.44 -17.12 -2.54
CA ALA A 110 -7.57 -17.87 -1.97
C ALA A 110 -7.22 -19.36 -1.95
N LEU A 111 -6.33 -19.76 -1.05
CA LEU A 111 -5.61 -21.05 -1.13
C LEU A 111 -6.50 -22.28 -1.08
N ASN A 112 -7.64 -22.19 -0.39
CA ASN A 112 -8.60 -23.29 -0.25
C ASN A 112 -9.75 -23.21 -1.26
N GLY A 113 -9.73 -22.22 -2.15
CA GLY A 113 -10.73 -22.08 -3.21
C GLY A 113 -10.52 -23.05 -4.37
N SER A 114 -11.52 -23.11 -5.24
CA SER A 114 -11.53 -23.92 -6.46
C SER A 114 -12.06 -23.12 -7.67
N GLY A 115 -12.05 -23.73 -8.86
CA GLY A 115 -12.65 -23.13 -10.06
C GLY A 115 -14.13 -22.77 -9.90
N PHE A 116 -14.84 -23.40 -8.94
CA PHE A 116 -16.24 -23.11 -8.61
C PHE A 116 -16.41 -22.41 -7.25
N GLU A 117 -15.32 -22.14 -6.54
CA GLU A 117 -15.29 -21.50 -5.22
C GLU A 117 -14.13 -20.51 -5.19
N ASN A 118 -14.32 -19.34 -5.80
CA ASN A 118 -13.25 -18.39 -6.04
C ASN A 118 -13.63 -16.96 -5.63
N ALA A 119 -12.61 -16.20 -5.27
CA ALA A 119 -12.71 -14.76 -5.15
C ALA A 119 -12.29 -14.11 -6.46
N LYS A 120 -12.79 -12.91 -6.68
CA LYS A 120 -12.48 -12.15 -7.87
C LYS A 120 -12.22 -10.69 -7.53
N TRP A 121 -11.14 -10.14 -8.09
CA TRP A 121 -10.74 -8.75 -7.90
C TRP A 121 -11.06 -7.97 -9.16
N ARG A 122 -11.83 -6.89 -9.00
CA ARG A 122 -12.23 -6.03 -10.10
C ARG A 122 -11.04 -5.29 -10.70
N LEU A 123 -10.98 -5.25 -12.02
CA LEU A 123 -9.96 -4.52 -12.77
C LEU A 123 -10.58 -3.70 -13.91
N ASP A 124 -9.84 -2.69 -14.33
CA ASP A 124 -9.97 -2.06 -15.64
C ASP A 124 -9.04 -2.80 -16.60
N ASN A 125 -9.62 -3.42 -17.63
CA ASN A 125 -8.91 -4.13 -18.69
C ASN A 125 -9.08 -3.46 -20.06
N SER A 126 -9.44 -2.17 -20.07
CA SER A 126 -9.75 -1.43 -21.28
C SER A 126 -8.69 -0.37 -21.57
N SER A 127 -8.54 0.61 -20.67
CA SER A 127 -7.61 1.73 -20.82
C SER A 127 -7.28 2.30 -19.45
N PRO A 128 -6.66 1.51 -18.56
CA PRO A 128 -6.37 1.96 -17.23
C PRO A 128 -5.38 3.13 -17.25
N THR A 129 -5.56 4.07 -16.32
CA THR A 129 -4.75 5.29 -16.23
C THR A 129 -3.73 5.25 -15.08
N TYR A 130 -3.63 4.15 -14.34
CA TYR A 130 -2.66 4.00 -13.27
C TYR A 130 -1.28 3.63 -13.84
N ALA A 131 -0.44 4.63 -14.10
CA ALA A 131 0.84 4.41 -14.78
C ALA A 131 1.95 3.80 -13.90
N SER A 132 1.79 3.81 -12.58
CA SER A 132 2.82 3.44 -11.60
C SER A 132 2.78 1.96 -11.20
N GLY A 133 2.16 1.12 -12.02
CA GLY A 133 2.02 -0.31 -11.75
C GLY A 133 1.28 -1.05 -12.86
N THR A 134 1.06 -2.35 -12.65
CA THR A 134 0.32 -3.20 -13.57
C THR A 134 -0.23 -4.45 -12.88
N TYR A 135 -1.30 -5.02 -13.44
CA TYR A 135 -1.74 -6.37 -13.12
C TYR A 135 -0.67 -7.43 -13.47
N THR A 136 -0.34 -8.27 -12.48
CA THR A 136 0.37 -9.54 -12.67
C THR A 136 -0.37 -10.72 -12.08
N TYR A 137 -0.09 -11.93 -12.57
CA TYR A 137 -0.68 -13.15 -12.03
C TYR A 137 0.32 -14.30 -11.96
N SER A 138 -0.01 -15.27 -11.11
CA SER A 138 0.67 -16.56 -11.02
C SER A 138 -0.35 -17.68 -11.17
N ASN A 139 0.03 -18.74 -11.87
CA ASN A 139 -0.75 -19.99 -12.00
C ASN A 139 -0.09 -21.18 -11.28
N ASN A 140 0.97 -20.92 -10.51
CA ASN A 140 1.79 -21.93 -9.85
C ASN A 140 2.18 -21.49 -8.42
N SER A 141 1.21 -20.91 -7.71
CA SER A 141 1.36 -20.54 -6.29
C SER A 141 2.50 -19.57 -6.03
N GLY A 142 2.67 -18.57 -6.91
CA GLY A 142 3.68 -17.52 -6.78
C GLY A 142 5.11 -17.95 -7.13
N SER A 143 5.30 -19.15 -7.69
CA SER A 143 6.62 -19.62 -8.12
C SER A 143 7.14 -18.85 -9.35
N SER A 144 6.24 -18.48 -10.26
CA SER A 144 6.51 -17.54 -11.33
C SER A 144 5.30 -16.63 -11.60
N TRP A 145 5.57 -15.49 -12.23
CA TRP A 145 4.60 -14.42 -12.49
C TRP A 145 4.62 -13.97 -13.94
N SER A 146 3.44 -13.66 -14.47
CA SER A 146 3.23 -13.08 -15.78
C SER A 146 2.63 -11.68 -15.65
N VAL A 147 3.07 -10.76 -16.50
CA VAL A 147 2.56 -9.39 -16.57
C VAL A 147 1.40 -9.32 -17.57
N THR A 148 0.32 -8.64 -17.20
CA THR A 148 -0.82 -8.37 -18.09
C THR A 148 -0.87 -6.87 -18.36
N ALA A 149 -0.10 -6.43 -19.35
CA ALA A 149 -0.06 -5.03 -19.74
C ALA A 149 -1.44 -4.52 -20.19
N GLY A 150 -1.75 -3.25 -19.89
CA GLY A 150 -3.04 -2.64 -20.21
C GLY A 150 -4.18 -3.09 -19.29
N SER A 151 -3.85 -3.54 -18.08
CA SER A 151 -4.83 -3.90 -17.06
C SER A 151 -4.34 -3.48 -15.68
N ASP A 152 -5.23 -2.87 -14.90
CA ASP A 152 -4.98 -2.48 -13.51
C ASP A 152 -6.17 -2.83 -12.63
N PHE A 153 -5.88 -3.43 -11.48
CA PHE A 153 -6.87 -3.69 -10.45
C PHE A 153 -7.36 -2.41 -9.79
N LEU A 154 -8.59 -2.46 -9.29
CA LEU A 154 -9.15 -1.39 -8.48
C LEU A 154 -8.70 -1.56 -7.03
N PHE A 155 -7.86 -0.63 -6.55
CA PHE A 155 -7.21 -0.70 -5.26
C PHE A 155 -7.01 0.67 -4.60
N GLU A 156 -6.77 0.65 -3.30
CA GLU A 156 -6.21 1.76 -2.55
C GLU A 156 -5.21 1.24 -1.52
N ASP A 157 -4.09 1.93 -1.38
CA ASP A 157 -3.11 1.77 -0.31
C ASP A 157 -3.39 2.82 0.77
N TRP A 158 -3.42 2.36 2.03
CA TRP A 158 -3.62 3.17 3.21
C TRP A 158 -2.54 2.92 4.24
N GLY A 159 -2.00 4.01 4.80
CA GLY A 159 -0.86 3.92 5.70
C GLY A 159 -0.66 5.15 6.57
N THR A 160 0.43 5.16 7.31
CA THR A 160 0.86 6.32 8.10
C THR A 160 2.22 6.79 7.62
N GLY A 161 2.41 8.10 7.51
CA GLY A 161 3.72 8.67 7.23
C GLY A 161 4.72 8.36 8.34
N PHE A 162 6.01 8.44 8.04
CA PHE A 162 7.03 8.31 9.07
C PHE A 162 6.89 9.44 10.10
N PRO A 163 7.06 9.16 11.40
CA PRO A 163 7.08 10.21 12.40
C PRO A 163 8.23 11.16 12.09
N ILE A 164 7.92 12.37 11.63
CA ILE A 164 8.89 13.44 11.60
C ILE A 164 9.25 13.75 13.06
N SER A 165 10.48 13.42 13.45
CA SER A 165 11.04 13.89 14.71
C SER A 165 11.17 15.41 14.61
N ASN A 166 10.18 16.14 15.12
CA ASN A 166 10.26 17.59 15.30
C ASN A 166 11.28 17.98 16.38
N THR A 167 12.00 17.02 16.97
CA THR A 167 13.08 17.28 17.91
C THR A 167 14.37 17.58 17.14
N ILE A 168 14.59 18.85 16.80
CA ILE A 168 15.95 19.33 16.60
C ILE A 168 16.62 19.33 17.97
N ASN A 169 17.37 18.26 18.26
CA ASN A 169 18.29 18.28 19.39
C ASN A 169 19.41 19.28 19.04
N TYR A 170 19.26 20.53 19.50
CA TYR A 170 20.39 21.44 19.60
C TYR A 170 21.38 20.83 20.58
N LYS A 171 22.28 19.96 20.09
CA LYS A 171 23.44 19.48 20.83
C LYS A 171 24.31 20.71 21.03
N TRP A 172 24.16 21.35 22.20
CA TRP A 172 25.07 22.38 22.67
C TRP A 172 26.46 21.75 22.83
N HIS A 173 27.22 21.65 21.74
CA HIS A 173 28.67 21.60 21.80
C HIS A 173 29.24 23.01 22.11
N VAL A 174 28.56 23.80 22.94
CA VAL A 174 29.19 24.94 23.58
C VAL A 174 29.81 24.40 24.85
N LYS A 175 31.05 23.89 24.70
CA LYS A 175 31.98 23.78 25.81
C LYS A 175 31.97 25.13 26.53
N ALA A 176 31.58 25.12 27.80
CA ALA A 176 31.61 26.22 28.78
C ALA A 176 31.95 27.62 28.23
N LEU A 177 30.98 28.54 28.20
CA LEU A 177 31.30 29.97 28.22
C LEU A 177 31.38 30.41 29.67
N VAL A 178 32.61 30.63 30.15
CA VAL A 178 32.87 31.50 31.30
C VAL A 178 32.61 32.93 30.83
N ASN A 179 31.63 33.60 31.42
CA ASN A 179 31.38 35.05 31.34
C ASN A 179 31.44 35.71 29.95
N ASP A 180 30.47 35.46 29.07
CA ASP A 180 30.01 36.51 28.15
C ASP A 180 28.63 36.17 27.57
N THR A 181 27.79 37.18 27.40
CA THR A 181 26.39 37.07 26.97
C THR A 181 26.31 36.40 25.59
N PRO A 182 25.74 35.20 25.44
CA PRO A 182 25.75 34.51 24.16
C PRO A 182 24.71 35.14 23.22
N GLN A 183 25.17 35.84 22.19
CA GLN A 183 24.32 36.27 21.08
C GLN A 183 24.22 35.15 20.05
N LEU A 184 23.05 34.51 20.00
CA LEU A 184 22.69 33.54 18.96
C LEU A 184 22.45 34.29 17.64
N ILE A 185 23.49 34.38 16.80
CA ILE A 185 23.36 34.88 15.42
C ILE A 185 22.59 33.83 14.61
N TRP A 186 21.29 34.07 14.46
CA TRP A 186 20.36 33.21 13.72
C TRP A 186 20.58 33.38 12.21
N ASN A 187 21.37 32.48 11.60
CA ASN A 187 21.36 32.30 10.15
C ASN A 187 20.11 31.51 9.75
N VAL A 188 18.94 32.17 9.80
CA VAL A 188 17.72 31.60 9.23
C VAL A 188 17.33 32.38 8.01
N ARG A 189 17.77 31.86 6.87
CA ARG A 189 17.09 32.10 5.61
C ARG A 189 15.75 31.37 5.67
N LYS A 190 14.71 32.16 5.98
CA LYS A 190 13.29 32.02 5.60
C LYS A 190 12.79 30.59 5.31
N LEU A 191 12.02 30.05 6.25
CA LEU A 191 10.70 29.51 5.91
C LEU A 191 9.69 30.20 6.82
N VAL A 192 9.06 31.24 6.28
CA VAL A 192 7.95 31.94 6.91
C VAL A 192 6.70 31.15 6.56
N ASP A 193 6.00 30.61 7.55
CA ASP A 193 4.54 30.73 7.69
C ASP A 193 4.02 29.86 8.84
N LYS A 194 3.94 30.48 10.03
CA LYS A 194 2.75 30.59 10.90
C LYS A 194 3.18 30.87 12.34
N ALA A 195 2.44 31.78 12.96
CA ALA A 195 2.76 32.51 14.17
C ALA A 195 3.27 31.65 15.34
N ILE A 196 4.46 31.96 15.84
CA ILE A 196 4.90 31.56 17.18
C ILE A 196 4.71 32.76 18.09
N GLN A 197 3.63 32.79 18.86
CA GLN A 197 3.47 33.72 19.98
C GLN A 197 4.22 33.15 21.18
N PHE A 198 5.33 33.79 21.58
CA PHE A 198 5.98 33.50 22.85
C PHE A 198 5.20 34.19 23.97
N LYS A 199 4.57 33.39 24.83
CA LYS A 199 3.99 33.84 26.10
C LYS A 199 5.05 33.62 27.17
N TRP A 200 5.47 34.70 27.82
CA TRP A 200 6.33 34.65 29.00
C TRP A 200 5.40 34.73 30.22
N ASP A 201 5.59 33.82 31.18
CA ASP A 201 5.13 34.00 32.57
C ASP A 201 6.26 34.66 33.38
#